data_AF-A0A6N8EHW1-F1
#
_entry.id   AF-A0A6N8EHW1-F1
#
_cell.length_a   1.000
_cell.length_b   1.000
_cell.length_c   1.000
_cell.angle_alpha   90.00
_cell.angle_beta   90.00
_cell.angle_gamma   90.00
#
_symmetry.space_group_name_H-M   'P 1'
#
loop_
_entity.id
_entity.type
_entity.pdbx_description
1 polymer ?
#
loop_
_entity_poly.entity_id
_entity_poly.type
_entity_poly.pdbx_seq_one_letter_code
_entity_poly.pdbx_strand_id
1 'polypeptide(L)'
;MARKKCSSRSICSGACAELLRSWQLPEVLCKSVQFSRYPELAQPSRIPVDVRANVAALYLARCCYDDLRAIEGAPPRLFVRDYLSALGYPDLSEEILLRERVLPKLAAQRRHLPVSLAASLETFGASARARRPHSPDSAK
;
A
#
# COMPACT_ATOMS: atom_id res chain seq x y z
N MET A 1 30.85 -17.78 17.35
CA MET A 1 30.07 -17.90 16.10
C MET A 1 28.78 -17.09 16.23
N ALA A 2 28.76 -15.84 15.76
CA ALA A 2 27.61 -14.95 15.88
C ALA A 2 26.83 -14.94 14.56
N ARG A 3 25.62 -15.52 14.55
CA ARG A 3 24.67 -15.38 13.45
C ARG A 3 24.19 -13.93 13.40
N LYS A 4 24.78 -13.12 12.52
CA LYS A 4 24.25 -11.79 12.18
C LYS A 4 22.87 -11.98 11.56
N LYS A 5 21.81 -11.68 12.34
CA LYS A 5 20.45 -11.52 11.81
C LYS A 5 20.48 -10.35 10.83
N CYS A 6 20.58 -10.66 9.54
CA CYS A 6 20.47 -9.69 8.48
C CYS A 6 19.01 -9.21 8.45
N SER A 7 18.78 -7.98 8.88
CA SER A 7 17.47 -7.31 8.81
C SER A 7 17.09 -7.20 7.34
N SER A 8 16.31 -8.17 6.86
CA SER A 8 16.11 -8.53 5.44
C SER A 8 15.17 -7.58 4.69
N ARG A 9 15.07 -6.31 5.09
CA ARG A 9 14.14 -5.37 4.47
C ARG A 9 14.79 -4.24 3.71
N SER A 10 16.11 -4.14 3.55
CA SER A 10 16.72 -3.02 2.78
C SER A 10 17.17 -3.40 1.35
N ILE A 11 17.59 -4.65 1.11
CA ILE A 11 18.42 -4.99 -0.06
C ILE A 11 17.62 -5.33 -1.34
N CYS A 12 16.34 -5.70 -1.25
CA CYS A 12 15.61 -6.25 -2.40
C CYS A 12 15.21 -5.25 -3.52
N SER A 13 15.18 -3.93 -3.26
CA SER A 13 14.72 -2.96 -4.26
C SER A 13 15.67 -2.86 -5.46
N GLY A 14 16.98 -2.78 -5.21
CA GLY A 14 17.99 -2.68 -6.27
C GLY A 14 18.08 -3.95 -7.12
N ALA A 15 18.08 -5.12 -6.48
CA ALA A 15 18.17 -6.40 -7.18
C ALA A 15 16.96 -6.69 -8.08
N CYS A 16 15.74 -6.31 -7.67
CA CYS A 16 14.56 -6.42 -8.52
C CYS A 16 14.64 -5.49 -9.74
N ALA A 17 15.12 -4.26 -9.59
CA ALA A 17 15.24 -3.34 -10.73
C ALA A 17 16.23 -3.86 -11.79
N GLU A 18 17.32 -4.49 -11.37
CA GLU A 18 18.32 -5.09 -12.27
C GLU A 18 17.78 -6.33 -13.00
N LEU A 19 17.02 -7.19 -12.29
CA LEU A 19 16.33 -8.34 -12.89
C LEU A 19 15.25 -7.93 -13.90
N LEU A 20 14.47 -6.88 -13.61
CA LEU A 20 13.47 -6.39 -14.55
C LEU A 20 14.12 -5.80 -15.80
N ARG A 21 15.30 -5.19 -15.66
CA ARG A 21 16.09 -4.67 -16.77
C ARG A 21 16.64 -5.80 -17.64
N SER A 22 17.05 -6.93 -17.06
CA SER A 22 17.47 -8.11 -17.83
C SER A 22 16.30 -8.81 -18.55
N TRP A 23 15.06 -8.60 -18.09
CA TRP A 23 13.83 -9.03 -18.77
C TRP A 23 13.28 -8.04 -19.80
N GLN A 24 14.06 -7.00 -20.17
CA GLN A 24 13.70 -5.98 -21.16
C GLN A 24 12.39 -5.24 -20.86
N LEU A 25 12.01 -5.12 -19.60
CA LEU A 25 10.83 -4.35 -19.21
C LEU A 25 11.06 -2.84 -19.37
N PRO A 26 9.98 -2.05 -19.62
CA PRO A 26 10.08 -0.61 -19.72
C PRO A 26 10.84 0.02 -18.55
N GLU A 27 11.75 0.95 -18.86
CA GLU A 27 12.62 1.58 -17.87
C GLU A 27 11.82 2.31 -16.77
N VAL A 28 10.62 2.79 -17.12
CA VAL A 28 9.65 3.40 -16.20
C VAL A 28 9.27 2.44 -15.07
N LEU A 29 9.08 1.14 -15.36
CA LEU A 29 8.75 0.14 -14.34
C LEU A 29 9.96 -0.15 -13.44
N CYS A 30 11.15 -0.27 -14.02
CA CYS A 30 12.38 -0.49 -13.26
C CYS A 30 12.64 0.66 -12.29
N LYS A 31 12.49 1.91 -12.76
CA LYS A 31 12.61 3.13 -11.94
C LYS A 31 11.52 3.18 -10.87
N SER A 32 10.27 2.85 -11.21
CA SER A 32 9.15 2.83 -10.24
C SER A 32 9.40 1.85 -9.08
N VAL A 33 9.95 0.67 -9.36
CA VAL A 33 10.32 -0.31 -8.32
C VAL A 33 11.50 0.19 -7.48
N GLN A 34 12.51 0.79 -8.11
CA GLN A 34 13.65 1.38 -7.42
C GLN A 34 13.21 2.46 -6.40
N PHE A 35 12.29 3.34 -6.82
CA PHE A 35 11.75 4.41 -5.99
C PHE A 35 10.60 3.98 -5.07
N SER A 36 10.13 2.73 -5.13
CA SER A 36 8.96 2.26 -4.34
C SER A 36 9.08 2.39 -2.82
N ARG A 37 10.31 2.53 -2.29
CA ARG A 37 10.60 2.70 -0.85
C ARG A 37 10.91 4.12 -0.42
N TYR A 38 11.12 5.02 -1.37
CA TYR A 38 11.35 6.44 -1.09
C TYR A 38 10.15 7.15 -0.43
N PRO A 39 8.88 6.79 -0.73
CA PRO A 39 7.70 7.42 -0.12
C PRO A 39 7.61 7.37 1.40
N GLU A 40 8.34 6.47 2.06
CA GLU A 40 8.40 6.41 3.52
C GLU A 40 9.19 7.58 4.13
N LEU A 41 10.05 8.23 3.35
CA LEU A 41 11.01 9.25 3.83
C LEU A 41 11.02 10.55 2.99
N ALA A 42 10.25 10.61 1.90
CA ALA A 42 10.28 11.72 0.97
C ALA A 42 8.90 12.08 0.43
N GLN A 43 8.68 13.39 0.24
CA GLN A 43 7.51 13.94 -0.43
C GLN A 43 7.47 13.58 -1.92
N PRO A 44 6.27 13.55 -2.54
CA PRO A 44 6.10 13.21 -3.95
C PRO A 44 6.90 14.11 -4.91
N SER A 45 7.20 15.34 -4.50
CA SER A 45 7.99 16.32 -5.27
C SER A 45 9.43 15.86 -5.54
N ARG A 46 9.99 14.98 -4.70
CA ARG A 46 11.34 14.43 -4.86
C ARG A 46 11.42 13.25 -5.82
N ILE A 47 10.27 12.74 -6.27
CA ILE A 47 10.20 11.62 -7.20
C ILE A 47 10.07 12.18 -8.64
N PRO A 48 10.80 11.62 -9.62
CA PRO A 48 10.69 12.01 -11.01
C PRO A 48 9.24 11.92 -11.50
N VAL A 49 8.79 12.93 -12.26
CA VAL A 49 7.37 13.06 -12.65
C VAL A 49 6.86 11.84 -13.40
N ASP A 50 7.71 11.22 -14.23
CA ASP A 50 7.39 10.08 -15.09
C ASP A 50 7.03 8.81 -14.30
N VAL A 51 7.53 8.67 -13.07
CA VAL A 51 7.30 7.50 -12.21
C VAL A 51 6.49 7.83 -10.97
N ARG A 52 6.19 9.11 -10.72
CA ARG A 52 5.52 9.59 -9.51
C ARG A 52 4.18 8.91 -9.29
N ALA A 53 3.35 8.80 -10.32
CA ALA A 53 2.04 8.15 -10.23
C ALA A 53 2.16 6.66 -9.88
N ASN A 54 3.10 5.95 -10.50
CA ASN A 54 3.33 4.53 -10.25
C ASN A 54 3.85 4.29 -8.83
N VAL A 55 4.81 5.11 -8.38
CA VAL A 55 5.36 5.03 -7.03
C VAL A 55 4.29 5.36 -5.99
N ALA A 56 3.44 6.36 -6.24
CA ALA A 56 2.32 6.71 -5.38
C ALA A 56 1.32 5.55 -5.27
N ALA A 57 0.97 4.92 -6.40
CA ALA A 57 0.08 3.76 -6.42
C ALA A 57 0.68 2.56 -5.65
N LEU A 58 1.97 2.27 -5.84
CA LEU A 58 2.66 1.19 -5.12
C LEU A 58 2.74 1.45 -3.61
N TYR A 59 2.98 2.70 -3.21
CA TYR A 59 2.99 3.10 -1.81
C TYR A 59 1.62 2.91 -1.17
N LEU A 60 0.56 3.46 -1.78
CA LEU A 60 -0.80 3.32 -1.25
C LEU A 60 -1.27 1.87 -1.22
N ALA A 61 -0.93 1.08 -2.25
CA ALA A 61 -1.23 -0.35 -2.26
C ALA A 61 -0.57 -1.08 -1.08
N ARG A 62 0.66 -0.69 -0.72
CA ARG A 62 1.35 -1.26 0.43
C ARG A 62 0.72 -0.85 1.74
N CYS A 63 0.33 0.42 1.89
CA CYS A 63 -0.35 0.87 3.12
C CYS A 63 -1.71 0.17 3.30
N CYS A 64 -2.49 0.03 2.21
CA CYS A 64 -3.71 -0.77 2.17
C CYS A 64 -3.46 -2.24 2.57
N TYR A 65 -2.36 -2.84 2.12
CA TYR A 65 -2.00 -4.21 2.46
C TYR A 65 -1.61 -4.36 3.95
N ASP A 66 -0.85 -3.39 4.48
CA ASP A 66 -0.47 -3.37 5.89
C ASP A 66 -1.70 -3.23 6.81
N ASP A 67 -2.69 -2.43 6.40
CA ASP A 67 -3.99 -2.31 7.07
C ASP A 67 -4.82 -3.59 7.00
N LEU A 68 -4.89 -4.22 5.83
CA LEU A 68 -5.60 -5.49 5.65
C LEU A 68 -5.04 -6.61 6.52
N ARG A 69 -3.72 -6.62 6.75
CA ARG A 69 -3.04 -7.63 7.56
C ARG A 69 -2.84 -7.24 9.02
N ALA A 70 -3.28 -6.04 9.42
CA ALA A 70 -3.09 -5.49 10.75
C ALA A 70 -1.64 -5.66 11.24
N ILE A 71 -0.66 -5.33 10.39
CA ILE A 71 0.76 -5.51 10.72
C ILE A 71 1.15 -4.52 11.82
N GLU A 72 1.41 -5.04 13.02
CA GLU A 72 1.96 -4.25 14.12
C GLU A 72 3.37 -3.74 13.75
N GLY A 73 3.62 -2.45 13.97
CA GLY A 73 4.89 -1.80 13.61
C GLY A 73 5.02 -1.43 12.13
N ALA A 74 3.91 -1.17 11.45
CA ALA A 74 3.93 -0.61 10.11
C ALA A 74 4.72 0.72 10.07
N PRO A 75 5.47 0.99 8.98
CA PRO A 75 6.27 2.21 8.86
C PRO A 75 5.37 3.47 8.92
N PRO A 76 5.91 4.59 9.44
CA PRO A 76 5.14 5.81 9.64
C PRO A 76 4.63 6.36 8.30
N ARG A 77 3.34 6.67 8.25
CA ARG A 77 2.59 7.08 7.06
C ARG A 77 2.58 8.60 6.88
N LEU A 78 3.77 9.20 6.87
CA LEU A 78 3.93 10.66 6.95
C LEU A 78 3.38 11.42 5.73
N PHE A 79 3.41 10.80 4.55
CA PHE A 79 3.13 11.48 3.28
C PHE A 79 1.91 10.92 2.54
N VAL A 80 1.07 10.11 3.19
CA VAL A 80 -0.08 9.46 2.51
C VAL A 80 -1.02 10.47 1.86
N ARG A 81 -1.34 11.59 2.53
CA ARG A 81 -2.15 12.67 1.92
C ARG A 81 -1.48 13.31 0.71
N ASP A 82 -0.17 13.53 0.76
CA ASP A 82 0.58 14.12 -0.35
C ASP A 82 0.58 13.18 -1.56
N TYR A 83 0.74 11.88 -1.33
CA TYR A 83 0.69 10.86 -2.39
C TYR A 83 -0.72 10.67 -2.97
N LEU A 84 -1.76 10.74 -2.15
CA LEU A 84 -3.16 10.76 -2.61
C LEU A 84 -3.44 12.00 -3.46
N SER A 85 -2.96 13.16 -3.03
CA SER A 85 -3.08 14.41 -3.80
C SER A 85 -2.33 14.34 -5.13
N ALA A 86 -1.14 13.72 -5.15
CA ALA A 86 -0.36 13.48 -6.38
C ALA A 86 -1.06 12.54 -7.37
N LEU A 87 -1.99 11.70 -6.90
CA LEU A 87 -2.87 10.85 -7.71
C LEU A 87 -4.17 11.54 -8.15
N GLY A 88 -4.41 12.78 -7.72
CA GLY A 88 -5.63 13.53 -8.02
C GLY A 88 -6.78 13.29 -7.03
N TYR A 89 -6.49 12.75 -5.84
CA TYR A 89 -7.47 12.50 -4.78
C TYR A 89 -7.15 13.26 -3.48
N PRO A 90 -7.19 14.61 -3.48
CA PRO A 90 -6.81 15.41 -2.31
C PRO A 90 -7.74 15.24 -1.10
N ASP A 91 -9.01 14.90 -1.35
CA ASP A 91 -10.07 14.82 -0.33
C ASP A 91 -10.29 13.40 0.21
N LEU A 92 -9.64 12.39 -0.35
CA LEU A 92 -9.75 11.03 0.15
C LEU A 92 -8.77 10.79 1.30
N SER A 93 -9.26 10.11 2.33
CA SER A 93 -8.38 9.47 3.31
C SER A 93 -8.02 8.07 2.85
N GLU A 94 -6.90 7.56 3.38
CA GLU A 94 -6.46 6.18 3.16
C GLU A 94 -7.54 5.16 3.53
N GLU A 95 -8.20 5.38 4.68
CA GLU A 95 -9.24 4.49 5.18
C GLU A 95 -10.47 4.47 4.24
N ILE A 96 -10.87 5.63 3.73
CA ILE A 96 -11.98 5.74 2.77
C ILE A 96 -11.59 5.05 1.46
N LEU A 97 -10.37 5.28 0.95
CA LEU A 97 -9.86 4.61 -0.25
C LEU A 97 -9.91 3.08 -0.08
N LEU A 98 -9.44 2.57 1.05
CA LEU A 98 -9.44 1.14 1.35
C LEU A 98 -10.87 0.59 1.41
N ARG A 99 -11.74 1.23 2.19
CA ARG A 99 -13.10 0.74 2.46
C ARG A 99 -14.04 0.85 1.26
N GLU A 100 -14.02 1.97 0.56
CA GLU A 100 -15.02 2.27 -0.46
C GLU A 100 -14.59 1.88 -1.88
N ARG A 101 -13.28 1.74 -2.13
CA ARG A 101 -12.77 1.47 -3.48
C ARG A 101 -12.04 0.14 -3.56
N VAL A 102 -11.08 -0.10 -2.67
CA VAL A 102 -10.18 -1.26 -2.77
C VAL A 102 -10.90 -2.54 -2.33
N LEU A 103 -11.50 -2.57 -1.14
CA LEU A 103 -12.24 -3.73 -0.63
C LEU A 103 -13.37 -4.23 -1.56
N PRO A 104 -14.28 -3.38 -2.08
CA PRO A 104 -15.35 -3.87 -2.94
C PRO A 104 -14.82 -4.42 -4.27
N LYS A 105 -13.77 -3.83 -4.83
CA LYS A 105 -13.13 -4.36 -6.04
C LYS A 105 -12.44 -5.70 -5.79
N LEU A 106 -11.73 -5.85 -4.68
CA LEU A 106 -11.11 -7.11 -4.29
C LEU A 106 -12.17 -8.20 -4.00
N ALA A 107 -13.28 -7.84 -3.36
CA ALA A 107 -14.39 -8.74 -3.11
C ALA A 107 -15.08 -9.20 -4.40
N ALA A 108 -15.28 -8.30 -5.37
CA ALA A 108 -15.83 -8.64 -6.69
C ALA A 108 -14.92 -9.61 -7.46
N GLN A 109 -13.60 -9.50 -7.30
CA GLN A 109 -12.62 -10.34 -7.96
C GLN A 109 -12.18 -11.56 -7.13
N ARG A 110 -12.87 -11.86 -6.02
CA ARG A 110 -12.46 -12.87 -5.03
C ARG A 110 -12.09 -14.24 -5.62
N ARG A 111 -12.71 -14.65 -6.73
CA ARG A 111 -12.44 -15.93 -7.42
C ARG A 111 -11.05 -16.01 -8.08
N HIS A 112 -10.43 -14.87 -8.36
CA HIS A 112 -9.08 -14.77 -8.95
C HIS A 112 -8.01 -14.40 -7.92
N LEU A 113 -8.41 -14.20 -6.65
CA LEU A 113 -7.48 -13.84 -5.60
C LEU A 113 -6.77 -15.09 -5.04
N PRO A 114 -5.49 -14.95 -4.62
CA PRO A 114 -4.82 -15.96 -3.82
C PRO A 114 -5.59 -16.25 -2.53
N VAL A 115 -5.62 -17.53 -2.12
CA VAL A 115 -6.38 -18.03 -0.96
C VAL A 115 -6.06 -17.24 0.32
N SER A 116 -4.79 -16.90 0.55
CA SER A 116 -4.34 -16.13 1.72
C SER A 116 -4.92 -14.71 1.77
N LEU A 117 -5.11 -14.08 0.60
CA LEU A 117 -5.64 -12.73 0.50
C LEU A 117 -7.17 -12.75 0.61
N ALA A 118 -7.83 -13.75 0.02
CA ALA A 118 -9.25 -13.98 0.18
C ALA A 118 -9.65 -14.21 1.65
N ALA A 119 -8.86 -15.00 2.39
CA ALA A 119 -9.08 -15.20 3.83
C ALA A 119 -8.90 -13.91 4.64
N SER A 120 -7.90 -13.08 4.28
CA SER A 120 -7.67 -11.79 4.94
C SER A 120 -8.84 -10.81 4.76
N LEU A 121 -9.54 -10.86 3.62
CA LEU A 121 -10.74 -10.05 3.39
C LEU A 121 -11.91 -10.43 4.30
N GLU A 122 -12.06 -11.73 4.62
CA GLU A 122 -13.10 -12.20 5.54
C GLU A 122 -12.83 -11.73 6.96
N THR A 123 -11.57 -11.89 7.40
CA THR A 123 -11.12 -11.42 8.72
C THR A 123 -11.25 -9.90 8.86
N PHE A 124 -10.87 -9.15 7.81
CA PHE A 124 -11.01 -7.69 7.81
C PHE A 124 -12.47 -7.26 7.80
N GLY A 125 -13.33 -7.90 7.00
CA GLY A 125 -14.77 -7.63 6.95
C GLY A 125 -15.51 -7.96 8.26
N ALA A 126 -15.02 -8.94 9.03
CA ALA A 126 -15.49 -9.24 10.36
C ALA A 126 -15.03 -8.17 11.38
N SER A 127 -13.75 -7.76 11.34
CA SER A 127 -13.19 -6.71 12.21
C SER A 127 -13.80 -5.32 11.92
N ALA A 128 -14.07 -5.00 10.65
CA ALA A 128 -14.68 -3.73 10.24
C ALA A 128 -16.14 -3.60 10.72
N ARG A 129 -16.86 -4.73 10.85
CA ARG A 129 -18.21 -4.76 11.43
C ARG A 129 -18.21 -4.50 12.94
N ALA A 130 -17.17 -4.96 13.65
CA ALA A 130 -17.01 -4.71 15.08
C ALA A 130 -16.61 -3.25 15.41
N ARG A 131 -16.07 -2.51 14.43
CA ARG A 131 -15.63 -1.10 14.57
C ARG A 131 -16.68 -0.07 14.18
N ARG A 132 -17.96 -0.44 14.00
CA ARG A 132 -19.02 0.58 13.91
C ARG A 132 -19.10 1.27 15.28
N PRO A 133 -18.85 2.58 15.40
CA PRO A 133 -19.33 3.29 16.58
C PRO A 133 -20.85 3.13 16.58
N HIS A 134 -21.38 2.61 17.69
CA HIS A 134 -22.77 2.76 18.04
C HIS A 134 -23.07 4.26 17.93
N SER A 135 -23.83 4.67 16.91
CA SER A 135 -24.50 5.96 16.94
C SER A 135 -25.49 5.86 18.10
N PRO A 136 -25.38 6.66 19.17
CA PRO A 136 -26.51 6.85 20.05
C PRO A 136 -27.49 7.68 19.24
N ASP A 137 -28.50 6.98 18.74
CA ASP A 137 -29.72 7.57 18.25
C ASP A 137 -30.38 8.35 19.42
N SER A 138 -30.97 9.49 19.08
CA SER A 138 -32.07 10.10 19.83
C SER A 138 -31.81 10.55 21.28
N ALA A 139 -31.50 11.83 21.43
CA ALA A 139 -32.07 12.62 22.53
C ALA A 139 -32.75 13.86 21.94
N LYS A 140 -34.08 13.85 22.05
CA LYS A 140 -34.99 14.99 21.94
C LYS A 140 -34.51 16.20 22.73
#